data_AF-A0A0A2BTY4-F1
#
_entry.id   AF-A0A0A2BTY4-F1
#
_cell.length_a   1.000
_cell.length_b   1.000
_cell.length_c   1.000
_cell.angle_alpha   90.00
_cell.angle_beta   90.00
_cell.angle_gamma   90.00
#
_symmetry.space_group_name_H-M   'P 1'
#
loop_
_entity.id
_entity.type
_entity.pdbx_description
1 polymer ?
#
loop_
_entity_poly.entity_id
_entity_poly.type
_entity_poly.pdbx_seq_one_letter_code
_entity_poly.pdbx_strand_id
1 'polypeptide(L)' 'MDIVCEIASKIGNLSKDLMQTSTPALSIAVSVLVVLLGLTGFGVYTAFGPPSRALEDPWDDHDD' A
#
# COMPACT_ATOMS: atom_id res chain seq x y z
N MET A 1 -10.94 -38.95 -12.11
CA MET A 1 -9.96 -38.36 -11.16
C MET A 1 -8.98 -37.42 -11.86
N ASP A 2 -9.10 -37.25 -13.18
CA ASP A 2 -8.12 -36.60 -14.04
C ASP A 2 -8.27 -35.07 -14.04
N ILE A 3 -9.52 -34.58 -14.08
CA ILE A 3 -9.84 -33.13 -14.06
C ILE A 3 -9.38 -32.45 -12.76
N VAL A 4 -9.56 -33.11 -11.62
CA VAL A 4 -9.14 -32.55 -10.32
C VAL A 4 -7.61 -32.47 -10.21
N CYS A 5 -6.89 -33.45 -10.75
CA CYS A 5 -5.43 -33.42 -10.85
C CYS A 5 -4.93 -32.36 -11.85
N GLU A 6 -5.61 -32.19 -12.98
CA GLU A 6 -5.26 -31.16 -13.98
C GLU A 6 -5.45 -29.75 -13.42
N ILE A 7 -6.57 -29.48 -12.76
CA ILE A 7 -6.84 -28.20 -12.10
C ILE A 7 -5.80 -27.94 -11.00
N ALA A 8 -5.50 -28.94 -10.17
CA ALA A 8 -4.49 -28.81 -9.11
C ALA A 8 -3.09 -28.53 -9.68
N SER A 9 -2.71 -29.21 -10.76
CA SER A 9 -1.44 -28.99 -11.46
C SER A 9 -1.35 -27.58 -12.06
N LYS A 10 -2.44 -27.09 -12.67
CA LYS A 10 -2.49 -25.76 -13.27
C LYS A 10 -2.45 -24.63 -12.24
N ILE A 11 -3.11 -24.81 -11.10
CA ILE A 11 -3.01 -23.88 -9.95
C ILE A 11 -1.60 -23.90 -9.37
N GLY A 12 -0.99 -25.09 -9.24
CA GLY A 12 0.37 -25.24 -8.76
C GLY A 12 1.42 -24.59 -9.66
N ASN A 13 1.22 -24.62 -10.98
CA ASN A 13 2.10 -23.95 -11.93
C ASN A 13 1.86 -22.44 -11.96
N LEU A 14 0.60 -21.99 -11.88
CA LEU A 14 0.26 -20.56 -11.78
C LEU A 14 0.90 -19.88 -10.56
N SER A 15 0.94 -20.56 -9.41
CA SER A 15 1.62 -20.06 -8.21
C SER A 15 3.14 -19.98 -8.39
N LYS A 16 3.74 -20.94 -9.12
CA LYS A 16 5.18 -20.91 -9.42
C LYS A 16 5.52 -19.81 -10.40
N ASP A 17 4.68 -19.58 -11.41
CA ASP A 17 4.87 -18.50 -12.37
C ASP A 17 4.74 -17.12 -11.71
N LEU A 18 3.82 -16.97 -10.76
CA LEU A 18 3.67 -15.76 -9.96
C LEU A 18 4.90 -15.51 -9.05
N MET A 19 5.50 -16.57 -8.51
CA MET A 19 6.73 -16.44 -7.71
C MET A 19 7.98 -16.25 -8.59
N GLN A 20 8.01 -16.82 -9.79
CA GLN A 20 9.13 -16.74 -10.73
C GLN A 20 9.18 -15.38 -11.47
N THR A 21 8.04 -14.70 -11.62
CA THR A 21 7.97 -13.33 -12.17
C THR A 21 8.32 -12.24 -11.15
N SER A 22 8.89 -12.59 -9.99
CA SER A 22 9.48 -11.63 -9.04
C SER A 22 10.79 -11.05 -9.60
N THR A 23 10.69 -10.35 -10.73
CA THR A 23 11.81 -9.66 -11.34
C THR A 23 12.29 -8.55 -10.39
N PRO A 24 13.60 -8.22 -10.42
CA PRO A 24 14.13 -7.11 -9.62
C PRO A 24 13.36 -5.80 -9.88
N ALA A 25 12.93 -5.57 -11.13
CA ALA A 25 12.12 -4.42 -11.52
C ALA A 25 10.77 -4.37 -10.80
N LEU A 26 10.05 -5.50 -10.71
CA LEU A 26 8.78 -5.58 -9.98
C LEU A 26 8.96 -5.34 -8.48
N SER A 27 10.04 -5.88 -7.90
CA SER A 27 10.36 -5.66 -6.48
C SER A 27 10.63 -4.18 -6.18
N ILE A 28 11.39 -3.51 -7.06
CA ILE A 28 11.67 -2.07 -6.95
C ILE A 28 10.37 -1.27 -7.12
N ALA A 29 9.55 -1.59 -8.12
CA ALA A 29 8.28 -0.90 -8.35
C ALA A 29 7.34 -0.98 -7.14
N VAL A 30 7.20 -2.17 -6.53
CA VAL A 30 6.39 -2.35 -5.32
C VAL A 30 6.99 -1.58 -4.13
N SER A 31 8.32 -1.60 -3.96
CA SER A 31 8.96 -0.84 -2.88
C SER A 31 8.71 0.67 -2.99
N VAL A 32 8.81 1.23 -4.19
CA VAL A 32 8.55 2.65 -4.45
C VAL A 32 7.08 2.97 -4.21
N LEU A 33 6.16 2.11 -4.63
CA LEU A 33 4.73 2.27 -4.40
C LEU A 33 4.38 2.27 -2.92
N VAL A 34 4.97 1.37 -2.12
CA VAL A 34 4.76 1.32 -0.66
C VAL A 34 5.28 2.60 0.00
N VAL A 35 6.46 3.07 -0.41
CA VAL A 35 7.03 4.33 0.11
C VAL A 35 6.15 5.53 -0.26
N LEU A 36 5.67 5.61 -1.50
CA LEU A 36 4.76 6.66 -1.96
C LEU A 36 3.47 6.67 -1.15
N LEU A 37 2.80 5.53 -1.02
CA LEU A 37 1.58 5.43 -0.23
C LEU A 37 1.82 5.75 1.26
N GLY A 38 2.96 5.32 1.81
CA GLY A 38 3.36 5.63 3.17
C GLY A 38 3.56 7.13 3.39
N LEU A 39 4.28 7.81 2.49
CA LEU A 39 4.50 9.25 2.54
C LEU A 39 3.21 10.04 2.32
N THR A 40 2.37 9.63 1.38
CA THR A 40 1.06 10.27 1.14
C THR A 40 0.16 10.10 2.36
N GLY A 41 0.06 8.90 2.91
CA GLY A 41 -0.71 8.64 4.12
C GLY A 41 -0.17 9.40 5.33
N PHE A 42 1.15 9.46 5.48
CA PHE A 42 1.80 10.25 6.53
C PHE A 42 1.49 11.75 6.37
N GLY A 43 1.58 12.30 5.16
CA GLY A 43 1.25 13.70 4.89
C GLY A 43 -0.22 14.02 5.18
N VAL A 44 -1.15 13.13 4.83
CA VAL A 44 -2.57 13.28 5.19
C VAL A 44 -2.76 13.22 6.71
N TYR A 45 -2.08 12.30 7.39
CA TYR A 45 -2.15 12.16 8.84
C TYR A 45 -1.58 13.37 9.58
N THR A 46 -0.49 13.97 9.09
CA THR A 46 0.07 15.17 9.71
C THR A 46 -0.77 16.42 9.42
N ALA A 47 -1.31 16.56 8.21
CA ALA A 47 -2.09 17.72 7.80
C ALA A 47 -3.50 17.76 8.39
N PHE A 48 -4.16 16.60 8.55
CA PHE A 48 -5.57 16.53 8.98
C PHE A 48 -5.82 15.58 10.16
N GLY A 49 -4.79 14.92 10.68
CA GLY A 49 -4.91 14.02 11.82
C GLY A 49 -4.76 14.74 13.16
N PRO A 50 -4.66 13.98 14.27
CA PRO A 50 -4.47 14.55 15.60
C PRO A 50 -3.36 15.61 15.73
N PRO A 51 -2.21 15.51 15.02
CA PRO A 51 -1.17 16.54 15.05
C PRO A 51 -1.61 17.91 14.53
N SER A 52 -2.60 17.99 13.63
CA SER A 52 -3.03 19.27 13.05
C SER A 52 -3.80 20.14 14.03
N ARG A 53 -4.33 19.57 15.12
CA ARG A 53 -5.03 20.31 16.19
C ARG A 53 -4.10 21.24 16.96
N ALA A 54 -2.79 21.02 16.90
CA ALA A 54 -1.81 21.92 17.50
C ALA A 54 -1.57 23.19 16.64
N LEU A 55 -2.10 23.24 15.41
CA LEU A 55 -2.19 24.45 14.59
C LEU A 55 -3.61 25.02 14.72
N GLU A 56 -4.05 25.24 15.97
CA GLU A 56 -5.30 25.92 16.27
C GLU A 56 -5.27 27.33 15.68
N ASP A 57 -6.38 27.74 15.06
CA ASP A 57 -6.43 28.96 14.27
C ASP A 57 -6.22 30.17 15.20
N PRO A 58 -5.18 31.00 15.01
CA PRO A 58 -4.87 32.13 15.92
C PRO A 58 -5.96 33.21 15.97
N TRP A 59 -7.03 33.08 15.19
CA TRP A 59 -8.17 33.97 15.18
C TRP A 59 -9.38 33.44 15.96
N ASP A 60 -9.38 32.17 16.40
CA ASP A 60 -10.50 31.52 17.13
C ASP A 60 -10.66 32.07 18.56
N ASP A 61 -9.57 32.58 19.15
CA ASP A 61 -9.52 33.20 20.49
C ASP A 61 -9.91 34.70 20.50
N HIS A 62 -10.47 35.22 19.41
CA HIS A 62 -10.73 36.67 19.23
C HIS A 62 -12.21 37.02 19.00
N ASP A 63 -13.11 36.05 19.13
CA ASP A 63 -14.55 36.19 18.89
C ASP A 63 -15.38 36.45 20.18
N ASP A 64 -14.81 37.14 21.19
CA ASP A 64 -15.53 37.68 22.36
C ASP A 64 -15.65 39.22 22.40
#